data_AF-A0AAV7NA34-F1
#
_entry.id   AF-A0AAV7NA34-F1
#
_cell.length_a   1.000
_cell.length_b   1.000
_cell.length_c   1.000
_cell.angle_alpha   90.00
_cell.angle_beta   90.00
_cell.angle_gamma   90.00
#
_symmetry.space_group_name_H-M   'P 1'
#
loop_
_entity.id
_entity.type
_entity.pdbx_description
1 polymer ?
#
loop_
_entity_poly.entity_id
_entity_poly.type
_entity_poly.pdbx_seq_one_letter_code
_entity_poly.pdbx_strand_id
1 'polypeptide(L)'
;MAAKPLLLLAVALAIGLANSRKHNSVLKSSEESAEQPSVEEESAEEPSAEEPSAEEPSAEEPSAEEESVEQSHHKDCLVAVTERRDCGYPGISARECRKRRCCYDAREAGTIWCFHSHRGDKKECSLNPKERSDCGYSGISAEECRRQGCCFDSSTPGKNLCYYSRSQDKSQCVLTPAQRRECGYKGISAKECNSRGCCFDNRVPEETWCYFSKQQGG
;
A
#
# COMPACT_ATOMS: atom_id res chain seq x y z
N MET A 1 32.30 -40.90 -43.18
CA MET A 1 31.73 -42.22 -42.81
C MET A 1 31.72 -42.24 -41.27
N ALA A 2 30.63 -42.33 -40.51
CA ALA A 2 29.32 -42.93 -40.72
C ALA A 2 28.19 -42.09 -40.06
N ALA A 3 26.95 -42.42 -40.39
CA ALA A 3 25.73 -41.68 -40.13
C ALA A 3 24.93 -42.20 -38.91
N LYS A 4 24.18 -41.28 -38.27
CA LYS A 4 22.80 -41.32 -37.68
C LYS A 4 22.22 -42.64 -37.08
N PRO A 5 21.37 -42.58 -36.02
CA PRO A 5 20.02 -41.96 -36.08
C PRO A 5 19.64 -41.13 -34.82
N LEU A 6 18.94 -39.99 -34.88
CA LEU A 6 17.54 -39.70 -35.24
C LEU A 6 16.51 -40.57 -34.52
N LEU A 7 16.05 -40.12 -33.34
CA LEU A 7 14.84 -40.61 -32.69
C LEU A 7 13.82 -39.47 -32.63
N LEU A 8 12.87 -39.51 -33.57
CA LEU A 8 11.60 -38.76 -33.56
C LEU A 8 10.55 -39.68 -32.93
N LEU A 9 9.87 -39.25 -31.86
CA LEU A 9 8.56 -39.80 -31.51
C LEU A 9 7.63 -38.69 -31.04
N ALA A 10 6.40 -38.80 -31.54
CA ALA A 10 5.40 -37.77 -31.69
C ALA A 10 4.44 -37.65 -30.49
N VAL A 11 4.00 -36.41 -30.27
CA VAL A 11 2.63 -35.93 -30.00
C VAL A 11 1.64 -36.90 -29.33
N ALA A 12 1.18 -36.52 -28.13
CA ALA A 12 -0.18 -36.81 -27.68
C ALA A 12 -0.80 -35.54 -27.09
N LEU A 13 -1.63 -34.87 -27.90
CA LEU A 13 -2.60 -33.85 -27.48
C LEU A 13 -3.81 -34.58 -26.89
N ALA A 14 -4.05 -34.44 -25.58
CA ALA A 14 -5.30 -34.86 -24.96
C ALA A 14 -6.10 -33.60 -24.57
N ILE A 15 -7.06 -33.26 -25.44
CA ILE A 15 -8.15 -32.33 -25.14
C ILE A 15 -9.16 -33.11 -24.29
N GLY A 16 -9.24 -32.76 -23.00
CA GLY A 16 -10.23 -33.29 -22.06
C GLY A 16 -11.34 -32.27 -21.81
N LEU A 17 -12.56 -32.65 -22.18
CA LEU A 17 -13.79 -31.87 -22.18
C LEU A 17 -14.23 -31.41 -20.78
N ALA A 18 -14.83 -30.22 -20.75
CA ALA A 18 -15.62 -29.70 -19.65
C ALA A 18 -16.72 -30.69 -19.24
N ASN A 19 -16.95 -30.84 -17.93
CA ASN A 19 -18.25 -31.26 -17.44
C ASN A 19 -18.58 -30.61 -16.10
N SER A 20 -19.60 -29.75 -16.14
CA SER A 20 -20.28 -29.16 -15.00
C SER A 20 -20.90 -30.24 -14.12
N ARG A 21 -20.63 -30.20 -12.81
CA ARG A 21 -21.52 -30.80 -11.80
C ARG A 21 -21.99 -29.70 -10.85
N LYS A 22 -23.14 -29.12 -11.18
CA LYS A 22 -24.09 -28.64 -10.18
C LYS A 22 -24.80 -29.87 -9.63
N HIS A 23 -24.55 -30.20 -8.37
CA HIS A 23 -25.55 -30.87 -7.55
C HIS A 23 -25.70 -30.09 -6.24
N ASN A 24 -26.87 -29.47 -6.17
CA ASN A 24 -27.54 -28.91 -5.02
C ASN A 24 -27.78 -30.02 -3.98
N SER A 25 -27.46 -29.78 -2.71
CA SER A 25 -28.02 -30.53 -1.59
C SER A 25 -28.54 -29.55 -0.56
N VAL A 26 -29.84 -29.34 -0.63
CA VAL A 26 -30.70 -28.67 0.34
C VAL A 26 -31.38 -29.76 1.19
N LEU A 27 -31.50 -29.48 2.50
CA LEU A 27 -32.29 -30.14 3.57
C LEU A 27 -31.65 -31.33 4.31
N LYS A 28 -31.32 -31.11 5.60
CA LYS A 28 -32.16 -31.45 6.78
C LYS A 28 -31.50 -30.88 8.05
N SER A 29 -32.03 -29.83 8.67
CA SER A 29 -32.99 -29.80 9.79
C SER A 29 -32.63 -30.72 10.98
N SER A 30 -32.30 -30.07 12.10
CA SER A 30 -32.54 -30.53 13.47
C SER A 30 -32.86 -29.31 14.33
N GLU A 31 -34.14 -29.13 14.61
CA GLU A 31 -34.73 -28.29 15.67
C GLU A 31 -34.52 -28.96 17.04
N GLU A 32 -34.25 -28.16 18.07
CA GLU A 32 -34.47 -28.40 19.52
C GLU A 32 -33.91 -27.15 20.25
N SER A 33 -34.53 -26.48 21.22
CA SER A 33 -35.90 -26.28 21.68
C SER A 33 -35.82 -25.02 22.58
N ALA A 34 -36.88 -24.22 22.62
CA ALA A 34 -36.97 -23.01 23.42
C ALA A 34 -37.29 -23.34 24.89
N GLU A 35 -36.66 -22.64 25.83
CA GLU A 35 -37.16 -22.53 27.20
C GLU A 35 -37.09 -21.06 27.66
N GLN A 36 -38.23 -20.54 28.08
CA GLN A 36 -38.43 -19.21 28.69
C GLN A 36 -38.25 -19.33 30.21
N PRO A 37 -37.96 -18.22 30.91
CA PRO A 37 -38.90 -17.76 31.93
C PRO A 37 -39.15 -16.24 31.85
N SER A 38 -40.40 -15.76 31.84
CA SER A 38 -41.30 -15.51 32.99
C SER A 38 -40.87 -14.32 33.85
N VAL A 39 -41.69 -13.27 33.77
CA VAL A 39 -41.65 -12.00 34.50
C VAL A 39 -42.13 -12.18 35.95
N GLU A 40 -41.50 -11.46 36.88
CA GLU A 40 -42.10 -11.11 38.17
C GLU A 40 -41.88 -9.60 38.42
N GLU A 41 -42.99 -8.88 38.59
CA GLU A 41 -43.07 -7.52 39.12
C GLU A 41 -42.93 -7.55 40.64
N GLU A 42 -42.20 -6.60 41.24
CA GLU A 42 -42.64 -6.02 42.52
C GLU A 42 -42.09 -4.59 42.74
N SER A 43 -43.06 -3.70 42.99
CA SER A 43 -43.14 -2.43 43.73
C SER A 43 -41.91 -1.60 44.13
N ALA A 44 -42.15 -0.29 44.02
CA ALA A 44 -41.34 0.85 44.40
C ALA A 44 -41.15 1.05 45.92
N GLU A 45 -39.95 1.51 46.28
CA GLU A 45 -39.75 2.50 47.35
C GLU A 45 -38.87 3.64 46.81
N GLU A 46 -39.30 4.89 47.05
CA GLU A 46 -38.54 6.11 46.81
C GLU A 46 -37.29 6.19 47.72
N PRO A 47 -36.18 6.73 47.21
CA PRO A 47 -35.42 7.67 48.01
C PRO A 47 -35.23 9.02 47.32
N SER A 48 -35.35 10.05 48.15
CA SER A 48 -35.29 11.47 47.83
C SER A 48 -34.06 11.89 47.04
N ALA A 49 -34.29 12.83 46.12
CA ALA A 49 -33.27 13.57 45.42
C ALA A 49 -32.35 14.34 46.39
N GLU A 50 -31.04 14.10 46.27
CA GLU A 50 -30.04 15.15 46.48
C GLU A 50 -29.39 15.43 45.13
N GLU A 51 -29.39 16.71 44.72
CA GLU A 51 -28.69 17.21 43.54
C GLU A 51 -27.17 17.11 43.73
N PRO A 52 -26.42 16.46 42.82
CA PRO A 52 -25.05 16.84 42.55
C PRO A 52 -25.03 17.81 41.37
N SER A 53 -24.53 19.02 41.63
CA SER A 53 -24.18 20.03 40.64
C SER A 53 -23.42 19.40 39.47
N ALA A 54 -23.92 19.63 38.26
CA ALA A 54 -23.19 19.39 37.04
C ALA A 54 -21.91 20.26 37.05
N GLU A 55 -20.74 19.62 37.09
CA GLU A 55 -19.55 20.25 36.53
C GLU A 55 -19.65 20.14 35.01
N GLU A 56 -19.78 21.29 34.36
CA GLU A 56 -19.63 21.42 32.92
C GLU A 56 -18.26 20.84 32.51
N PRO A 57 -18.19 19.88 31.58
CA PRO A 57 -16.97 19.71 30.82
C PRO A 57 -16.84 20.95 29.94
N SER A 58 -15.93 21.86 30.31
CA SER A 58 -15.47 22.92 29.44
C SER A 58 -15.08 22.33 28.10
N ALA A 59 -15.88 22.64 27.08
CA ALA A 59 -15.47 22.50 25.70
C ALA A 59 -14.26 23.42 25.51
N GLU A 60 -13.07 22.84 25.43
CA GLU A 60 -11.93 23.56 24.86
C GLU A 60 -12.25 23.79 23.38
N GLU A 61 -12.53 25.06 23.05
CA GLU A 61 -12.67 25.50 21.66
C GLU A 61 -11.37 25.17 20.91
N PRO A 62 -11.43 24.48 19.75
CA PRO A 62 -10.25 24.32 18.92
C PRO A 62 -9.85 25.71 18.41
N SER A 63 -8.62 26.11 18.72
CA SER A 63 -8.06 27.39 18.33
C SER A 63 -8.05 27.53 16.80
N ALA A 64 -8.53 28.66 16.27
CA ALA A 64 -8.74 28.95 14.84
C ALA A 64 -7.51 28.73 13.91
N GLU A 65 -6.34 28.49 14.49
CA GLU A 65 -5.08 28.18 13.82
C GLU A 65 -5.00 26.70 13.42
N GLU A 66 -5.52 25.77 14.23
CA GLU A 66 -5.55 24.33 13.93
C GLU A 66 -6.51 24.00 12.77
N GLU A 67 -7.63 24.71 12.69
CA GLU A 67 -8.62 24.56 11.61
C GLU A 67 -8.00 24.92 10.24
N SER A 68 -7.13 25.93 10.21
CA SER A 68 -6.45 26.37 8.98
C SER A 68 -5.42 25.35 8.45
N VAL A 69 -4.77 24.60 9.36
CA VAL A 69 -3.73 23.61 9.03
C VAL A 69 -4.35 22.30 8.56
N GLU A 70 -5.36 21.79 9.27
CA GLU A 70 -6.11 20.57 8.89
C GLU A 70 -6.80 20.74 7.52
N GLN A 71 -7.38 21.92 7.26
CA GLN A 71 -8.05 22.21 5.99
C GLN A 71 -7.06 22.36 4.82
N SER A 72 -5.83 22.79 5.10
CA SER A 72 -4.74 22.80 4.10
C SER A 72 -4.23 21.40 3.78
N HIS A 73 -4.11 20.53 4.79
CA HIS A 73 -3.69 19.13 4.62
C HIS A 73 -4.76 18.33 3.87
N HIS A 74 -6.04 18.59 4.11
CA HIS A 74 -7.14 17.98 3.38
C HIS A 74 -7.08 18.30 1.87
N LYS A 75 -6.82 19.57 1.51
CA LYS A 75 -6.67 19.99 0.10
C LYS A 75 -5.49 19.30 -0.58
N ASP A 76 -4.39 19.10 0.13
CA ASP A 76 -3.24 18.38 -0.41
C ASP A 76 -3.56 16.89 -0.72
N CYS A 77 -4.60 16.33 -0.12
CA CYS A 77 -5.06 14.95 -0.38
C CYS A 77 -6.07 14.80 -1.51
N LEU A 78 -6.50 15.89 -2.15
CA LEU A 78 -7.44 15.86 -3.28
C LEU A 78 -6.76 15.47 -4.60
N VAL A 79 -6.18 14.26 -4.64
CA VAL A 79 -5.49 13.71 -5.82
C VAL A 79 -6.44 12.82 -6.62
N ALA A 80 -6.55 13.09 -7.93
CA ALA A 80 -7.34 12.26 -8.85
C ALA A 80 -6.86 10.81 -8.83
N VAL A 81 -7.80 9.85 -8.85
CA VAL A 81 -7.51 8.41 -8.69
C VAL A 81 -6.44 7.92 -9.66
N THR A 82 -6.50 8.37 -10.92
CA THR A 82 -5.54 8.02 -11.97
C THR A 82 -4.15 8.61 -11.77
N GLU A 83 -4.01 9.66 -10.97
CA GLU A 83 -2.77 10.38 -10.66
C GLU A 83 -2.13 9.96 -9.34
N ARG A 84 -2.84 9.15 -8.53
CA ARG A 84 -2.33 8.66 -7.25
C ARG A 84 -1.08 7.83 -7.47
N ARG A 85 -0.02 8.13 -6.71
CA ARG A 85 1.17 7.29 -6.60
C ARG A 85 1.15 6.55 -5.28
N ASP A 86 1.45 5.26 -5.32
CA ASP A 86 1.42 4.38 -4.14
C ASP A 86 2.39 4.87 -3.06
N CYS A 87 1.90 4.96 -1.82
CA CYS A 87 2.69 5.30 -0.62
C CYS A 87 2.69 4.18 0.44
N GLY A 88 2.04 3.05 0.16
CA GLY A 88 1.76 2.01 1.12
C GLY A 88 2.13 0.63 0.62
N TYR A 89 1.33 -0.34 1.05
CA TYR A 89 1.40 -1.73 0.62
C TYR A 89 -0.03 -2.28 0.54
N PRO A 90 -0.26 -3.39 -0.19
CA PRO A 90 -1.59 -3.99 -0.30
C PRO A 90 -2.20 -4.30 1.07
N GLY A 91 -3.43 -3.84 1.32
CA GLY A 91 -4.14 -4.07 2.58
C GLY A 91 -3.75 -3.12 3.73
N ILE A 92 -2.93 -2.10 3.48
CA ILE A 92 -2.59 -1.09 4.50
C ILE A 92 -3.86 -0.43 5.08
N SER A 93 -3.90 -0.27 6.40
CA SER A 93 -5.00 0.42 7.08
C SER A 93 -4.93 1.94 6.87
N ALA A 94 -6.07 2.61 6.96
CA ALA A 94 -6.14 4.07 6.88
C ALA A 94 -5.25 4.77 7.92
N ARG A 95 -5.18 4.20 9.13
CA ARG A 95 -4.34 4.71 10.22
C ARG A 95 -2.85 4.58 9.89
N GLU A 96 -2.42 3.41 9.39
CA GLU A 96 -1.02 3.18 9.05
C GLU A 96 -0.60 4.05 7.86
N CYS A 97 -1.47 4.22 6.87
CA CYS A 97 -1.24 5.13 5.75
C CYS A 97 -1.01 6.58 6.21
N ARG A 98 -1.89 7.10 7.08
CA ARG A 98 -1.75 8.46 7.63
C ARG A 98 -0.49 8.60 8.47
N LYS A 99 -0.11 7.58 9.24
CA LYS A 99 1.14 7.55 10.01
C LYS A 99 2.38 7.68 9.13
N ARG A 100 2.32 7.16 7.90
CA ARG A 100 3.33 7.34 6.86
C ARG A 100 3.26 8.71 6.17
N ARG A 101 2.48 9.65 6.72
CA ARG A 101 2.27 11.01 6.21
C ARG A 101 1.67 11.01 4.79
N CYS A 102 0.78 10.06 4.53
CA CYS A 102 0.11 9.90 3.25
C CYS A 102 -1.41 9.98 3.37
N CYS A 103 -2.04 10.19 2.22
CA CYS A 103 -3.48 10.33 2.07
C CYS A 103 -4.11 8.95 1.89
N TYR A 104 -5.31 8.78 2.46
CA TYR A 104 -6.05 7.54 2.36
C TYR A 104 -7.46 7.78 1.83
N ASP A 105 -7.85 7.05 0.77
CA ASP A 105 -9.19 7.07 0.20
C ASP A 105 -9.51 5.73 -0.48
N ALA A 106 -10.42 4.97 0.14
CA ALA A 106 -10.83 3.64 -0.30
C ALA A 106 -12.21 3.61 -0.99
N ARG A 107 -12.73 4.77 -1.44
CA ARG A 107 -14.05 4.84 -2.09
C ARG A 107 -14.12 4.04 -3.40
N GLU A 108 -13.01 3.91 -4.12
CA GLU A 108 -12.93 3.18 -5.38
C GLU A 108 -12.12 1.89 -5.22
N ALA A 109 -12.76 0.74 -5.43
CA ALA A 109 -12.12 -0.57 -5.35
C ALA A 109 -11.09 -0.76 -6.48
N GLY A 110 -10.04 -1.53 -6.22
CA GLY A 110 -8.99 -1.84 -7.21
C GLY A 110 -8.03 -0.70 -7.51
N THR A 111 -8.08 0.39 -6.74
CA THR A 111 -7.24 1.58 -6.92
C THR A 111 -6.22 1.73 -5.79
N ILE A 112 -5.34 2.73 -5.91
CA ILE A 112 -4.34 3.05 -4.89
C ILE A 112 -5.04 3.77 -3.73
N TRP A 113 -5.33 3.04 -2.65
CA TRP A 113 -6.01 3.59 -1.47
C TRP A 113 -5.10 4.44 -0.60
N CYS A 114 -3.82 4.07 -0.47
CA CYS A 114 -2.83 4.85 0.27
C CYS A 114 -1.86 5.51 -0.71
N PHE A 115 -1.91 6.84 -0.81
CA PHE A 115 -1.22 7.59 -1.84
C PHE A 115 -0.55 8.85 -1.31
N HIS A 116 0.46 9.33 -2.04
CA HIS A 116 1.13 10.59 -1.73
C HIS A 116 0.21 11.80 -1.98
N SER A 117 0.31 12.81 -1.11
CA SER A 117 -0.39 14.09 -1.30
C SER A 117 0.18 14.86 -2.50
N HIS A 118 -0.56 15.82 -3.07
CA HIS A 118 -0.08 16.67 -4.16
C HIS A 118 1.27 17.34 -3.83
N ARG A 119 1.42 17.87 -2.61
CA ARG A 119 2.68 18.50 -2.18
C ARG A 119 3.79 17.47 -1.97
N GLY A 120 3.48 16.32 -1.38
CA GLY A 120 4.44 15.24 -1.18
C GLY A 120 4.96 14.73 -2.51
N ASP A 121 4.05 14.46 -3.44
CA ASP A 121 4.37 13.94 -4.76
C ASP A 121 5.17 14.93 -5.59
N LYS A 122 4.79 16.21 -5.58
CA LYS A 122 5.54 17.27 -6.26
C LYS A 122 6.98 17.36 -5.76
N LYS A 123 7.20 17.34 -4.45
CA LYS A 123 8.56 17.37 -3.87
C LYS A 123 9.39 16.17 -4.33
N GLU A 124 8.75 15.01 -4.35
CA GLU A 124 9.38 13.71 -4.55
C GLU A 124 9.69 13.43 -6.04
N CYS A 125 8.88 13.97 -6.96
CA CYS A 125 8.98 13.73 -8.40
C CYS A 125 9.57 14.89 -9.22
N SER A 126 9.83 16.05 -8.61
CA SER A 126 10.49 17.19 -9.27
C SER A 126 12.01 16.97 -9.42
N LEU A 127 12.38 16.02 -10.28
CA LEU A 127 13.75 15.73 -10.68
C LEU A 127 14.08 16.32 -12.05
N ASN A 128 15.33 16.77 -12.23
CA ASN A 128 15.83 17.19 -13.52
C ASN A 128 15.80 15.99 -14.50
N PRO A 129 15.24 16.12 -15.72
CA PRO A 129 15.17 15.03 -16.69
C PRO A 129 16.49 14.31 -16.99
N LYS A 130 17.63 15.00 -16.81
CA LYS A 130 18.97 14.42 -17.00
C LYS A 130 19.42 13.52 -15.85
N GLU A 131 18.87 13.71 -14.66
CA GLU A 131 19.21 13.00 -13.42
C GLU A 131 18.24 11.82 -13.14
N ARG A 132 17.16 11.70 -13.92
CA ARG A 132 16.15 10.66 -13.75
C ARG A 132 16.75 9.28 -14.02
N SER A 133 16.67 8.40 -13.03
CA SER A 133 16.96 6.96 -13.16
C SER A 133 15.71 6.19 -13.57
N ASP A 134 15.80 5.30 -14.56
CA ASP A 134 14.67 4.50 -15.06
C ASP A 134 14.08 3.57 -13.99
N CYS A 135 12.75 3.61 -13.80
CA CYS A 135 12.00 2.85 -12.80
C CYS A 135 10.98 1.88 -13.45
N GLY A 136 11.01 1.71 -14.76
CA GLY A 136 9.96 1.00 -15.49
C GLY A 136 10.49 0.28 -16.73
N TYR A 137 9.69 0.29 -17.79
CA TYR A 137 10.06 -0.29 -19.07
C TYR A 137 9.55 0.60 -20.22
N SER A 138 10.10 0.41 -21.42
CA SER A 138 9.72 1.20 -22.59
C SER A 138 8.24 1.01 -22.92
N GLY A 139 7.49 2.12 -23.02
CA GLY A 139 6.05 2.10 -23.31
C GLY A 139 5.15 1.84 -22.09
N ILE A 140 5.70 1.82 -20.87
CA ILE A 140 4.91 1.77 -19.63
C ILE A 140 3.87 2.90 -19.57
N SER A 141 2.66 2.59 -19.11
CA SER A 141 1.60 3.59 -18.93
C SER A 141 1.86 4.44 -17.68
N ALA A 142 1.27 5.64 -17.64
CA ALA A 142 1.39 6.53 -16.48
C ALA A 142 0.83 5.90 -15.20
N GLU A 143 -0.29 5.20 -15.32
CA GLU A 143 -0.93 4.46 -14.22
C GLU A 143 -0.04 3.32 -13.72
N GLU A 144 0.50 2.51 -14.64
CA GLU A 144 1.39 1.40 -14.29
C GLU A 144 2.63 1.89 -13.54
N CYS A 145 3.24 2.96 -14.04
CA CYS A 145 4.40 3.57 -13.42
C CYS A 145 4.10 4.04 -11.99
N ARG A 146 2.97 4.76 -11.79
CA ARG A 146 2.57 5.25 -10.46
C ARG A 146 2.20 4.12 -9.50
N ARG A 147 1.63 3.03 -10.00
CA ARG A 147 1.32 1.81 -9.23
C ARG A 147 2.57 1.05 -8.79
N GLN A 148 3.68 1.21 -9.52
CA GLN A 148 5.01 0.77 -9.08
C GLN A 148 5.64 1.70 -8.04
N GLY A 149 4.96 2.80 -7.69
CA GLY A 149 5.46 3.80 -6.74
C GLY A 149 6.49 4.77 -7.36
N CYS A 150 6.64 4.74 -8.68
CA CYS A 150 7.57 5.59 -9.44
C CYS A 150 6.91 6.92 -9.86
N CYS A 151 7.74 7.89 -10.21
CA CYS A 151 7.31 9.14 -10.81
C CYS A 151 7.10 8.99 -12.32
N PHE A 152 6.10 9.66 -12.86
CA PHE A 152 5.83 9.70 -14.30
C PHE A 152 5.78 11.12 -14.82
N ASP A 153 6.51 11.42 -15.88
CA ASP A 153 6.45 12.70 -16.60
C ASP A 153 6.74 12.50 -18.09
N SER A 154 5.74 12.80 -18.93
CA SER A 154 5.81 12.72 -20.39
C SER A 154 6.14 14.04 -21.08
N SER A 155 6.39 15.11 -20.33
CA SER A 155 6.64 16.45 -20.88
C SER A 155 7.99 16.58 -21.57
N THR A 156 8.91 15.61 -21.36
CA THR A 156 10.26 15.62 -21.92
C THR A 156 10.51 14.40 -22.81
N PRO A 157 10.49 14.56 -24.15
CA PRO A 157 10.72 13.47 -25.09
C PRO A 157 12.13 12.85 -24.94
N GLY A 158 12.25 11.53 -25.10
CA GLY A 158 13.54 10.84 -25.13
C GLY A 158 14.27 10.73 -23.78
N LYS A 159 13.56 10.93 -22.66
CA LYS A 159 14.05 10.71 -21.29
C LYS A 159 13.24 9.65 -20.59
N ASN A 160 13.73 9.19 -19.43
CA ASN A 160 13.06 8.21 -18.59
C ASN A 160 11.70 8.80 -18.16
N LEU A 161 10.64 8.33 -18.83
CA LEU A 161 9.25 8.76 -18.61
C LEU A 161 8.77 8.28 -17.25
N CYS A 162 9.09 7.02 -16.91
CA CYS A 162 8.90 6.42 -15.61
C CYS A 162 10.23 6.36 -14.87
N TYR A 163 10.35 7.05 -13.75
CA TYR A 163 11.62 7.25 -13.06
C TYR A 163 11.48 7.18 -11.55
N TYR A 164 12.58 6.84 -10.88
CA TYR A 164 12.62 6.79 -9.43
C TYR A 164 12.42 8.18 -8.86
N SER A 165 11.67 8.25 -7.78
CA SER A 165 11.52 9.49 -7.03
C SER A 165 12.80 9.88 -6.28
N ARG A 166 12.90 11.09 -5.74
CA ARG A 166 14.11 11.59 -5.03
C ARG A 166 14.58 10.66 -3.90
N SER A 167 13.64 10.15 -3.12
CA SER A 167 13.85 9.23 -2.00
C SER A 167 14.13 7.80 -2.46
N GLN A 168 13.75 7.44 -3.69
CA GLN A 168 14.05 6.14 -4.31
C GLN A 168 15.29 6.19 -5.22
N ASP A 169 15.84 7.37 -5.50
CA ASP A 169 16.90 7.52 -6.50
C ASP A 169 18.11 6.65 -6.11
N LYS A 170 18.39 5.68 -6.98
CA LYS A 170 19.41 4.66 -6.79
C LYS A 170 20.82 5.23 -6.62
N SER A 171 21.06 6.50 -6.98
CA SER A 171 22.31 7.20 -6.63
C SER A 171 22.59 7.18 -5.12
N GLN A 172 21.53 7.23 -4.30
CA GLN A 172 21.57 7.10 -2.86
C GLN A 172 21.74 5.66 -2.39
N CYS A 173 21.53 4.69 -3.27
CA CYS A 173 21.66 3.25 -3.03
C CYS A 173 23.02 2.67 -3.46
N VAL A 174 23.90 3.49 -4.07
CA VAL A 174 25.26 3.05 -4.40
C VAL A 174 26.12 3.03 -3.13
N LEU A 175 26.00 1.95 -2.35
CA LEU A 175 26.78 1.64 -1.16
C LEU A 175 27.51 0.30 -1.31
N THR A 176 28.75 0.21 -0.81
CA THR A 176 29.45 -1.07 -0.69
C THR A 176 28.77 -1.94 0.38
N PRO A 177 28.88 -3.29 0.35
CA PRO A 177 28.28 -4.15 1.36
C PRO A 177 28.60 -3.73 2.80
N ALA A 178 29.85 -3.33 3.07
CA ALA A 178 30.29 -2.86 4.38
C ALA A 178 29.62 -1.55 4.86
N GLN A 179 29.05 -0.75 3.95
CA GLN A 179 28.35 0.50 4.27
C GLN A 179 26.85 0.29 4.46
N ARG A 180 26.32 -0.90 4.15
CA ARG A 180 24.88 -1.17 4.19
C ARG A 180 24.44 -1.37 5.63
N ARG A 181 23.52 -0.51 6.09
CA ARG A 181 22.79 -0.67 7.35
C ARG A 181 21.41 -1.28 7.06
N GLU A 182 21.03 -2.32 7.79
CA GLU A 182 19.78 -3.05 7.57
C GLU A 182 18.54 -2.16 7.72
N CYS A 183 17.67 -2.17 6.71
CA CYS A 183 16.43 -1.39 6.62
C CYS A 183 15.20 -2.31 6.41
N GLY A 184 15.38 -3.60 6.60
CA GLY A 184 14.36 -4.62 6.39
C GLY A 184 14.61 -5.84 7.27
N TYR A 185 14.38 -7.02 6.69
CA TYR A 185 14.63 -8.30 7.33
C TYR A 185 15.13 -9.31 6.29
N LYS A 186 15.80 -10.37 6.74
CA LYS A 186 16.31 -11.43 5.85
C LYS A 186 15.18 -12.04 5.01
N GLY A 187 15.39 -12.10 3.69
CA GLY A 187 14.40 -12.65 2.76
C GLY A 187 13.27 -11.69 2.36
N ILE A 188 13.31 -10.42 2.79
CA ILE A 188 12.39 -9.38 2.31
C ILE A 188 12.42 -9.28 0.79
N SER A 189 11.25 -9.08 0.16
CA SER A 189 11.18 -8.88 -1.29
C SER A 189 11.69 -7.49 -1.69
N ALA A 190 12.16 -7.34 -2.93
CA ALA A 190 12.56 -6.04 -3.45
C ALA A 190 11.43 -5.00 -3.35
N LYS A 191 10.19 -5.41 -3.66
CA LYS A 191 9.00 -4.55 -3.57
C LYS A 191 8.74 -4.09 -2.13
N GLU A 192 8.76 -5.02 -1.19
CA GLU A 192 8.55 -4.74 0.23
C GLU A 192 9.66 -3.79 0.76
N CYS A 193 10.92 -4.07 0.43
CA CYS A 193 12.06 -3.22 0.78
C CYS A 193 11.92 -1.80 0.22
N ASN A 194 11.63 -1.66 -1.07
CA ASN A 194 11.48 -0.36 -1.72
C ASN A 194 10.27 0.41 -1.15
N SER A 195 9.18 -0.27 -0.79
CA SER A 195 8.00 0.36 -0.16
C SER A 195 8.30 0.91 1.24
N ARG A 196 9.32 0.38 1.92
CA ARG A 196 9.84 0.92 3.19
C ARG A 196 10.74 2.15 2.98
N GLY A 197 10.97 2.58 1.74
CA GLY A 197 11.87 3.69 1.40
C GLY A 197 13.35 3.28 1.44
N CYS A 198 13.64 1.99 1.43
CA CYS A 198 14.99 1.44 1.51
C CYS A 198 15.52 1.07 0.11
N CYS A 199 16.82 0.85 0.04
CA CYS A 199 17.51 0.33 -1.14
C CYS A 199 17.53 -1.21 -1.12
N PHE A 200 17.23 -1.84 -2.25
CA PHE A 200 17.35 -3.28 -2.42
C PHE A 200 18.47 -3.69 -3.40
N ASP A 201 19.36 -4.58 -2.99
CA ASP A 201 20.37 -5.21 -3.85
C ASP A 201 20.77 -6.60 -3.35
N ASN A 202 20.33 -7.65 -4.05
CA ASN A 202 20.59 -9.05 -3.76
C ASN A 202 21.74 -9.68 -4.58
N ARG A 203 22.55 -8.87 -5.28
CA ARG A 203 23.65 -9.38 -6.13
C ARG A 203 24.79 -9.99 -5.32
N VAL A 204 24.92 -9.61 -4.05
CA VAL A 204 25.92 -10.18 -3.13
C VAL A 204 25.21 -11.16 -2.19
N PRO A 205 25.50 -12.47 -2.26
CA PRO A 205 24.89 -13.46 -1.37
C PRO A 205 25.31 -13.22 0.08
N GLU A 206 24.44 -13.63 1.02
CA GLU A 206 24.66 -13.55 2.48
C GLU A 206 24.81 -12.13 3.08
N GLU A 207 24.55 -11.09 2.29
CA GLU A 207 24.67 -9.69 2.70
C GLU A 207 23.33 -9.01 3.02
N THR A 208 23.41 -7.80 3.55
CA THR A 208 22.24 -6.93 3.79
C THR A 208 21.62 -6.50 2.45
N TRP A 209 20.60 -7.23 1.99
CA TRP A 209 19.92 -6.94 0.72
C TRP A 209 19.00 -5.74 0.78
N CYS A 210 18.37 -5.48 1.94
CA CYS A 210 17.54 -4.30 2.15
C CYS A 210 18.22 -3.35 3.13
N TYR A 211 18.64 -2.18 2.64
CA TYR A 211 19.49 -1.27 3.39
C TYR A 211 19.07 0.19 3.25
N PHE A 212 19.45 1.01 4.24
CA PHE A 212 19.19 2.44 4.21
C PHE A 212 19.98 3.10 3.07
N SER A 213 19.38 4.12 2.46
CA SER A 213 20.08 4.97 1.50
C SER A 213 21.10 5.87 2.21
N LYS A 214 22.03 6.48 1.46
CA LYS A 214 23.07 7.39 2.00
C LYS A 214 22.54 8.47 2.96
N GLN A 215 21.33 8.99 2.74
CA GLN A 215 20.75 10.06 3.57
C GLN A 215 20.02 9.56 4.82
N GLN A 216 19.57 8.30 4.84
CA GLN A 216 18.83 7.72 5.96
C GLN A 216 19.74 6.99 6.97
N GLY A 217 20.98 6.68 6.55
CA GLY A 217 21.97 5.94 7.34
C GLY A 217 22.97 6.79 8.12
N GLY A 218 22.83 8.12 8.12
CA GLY A 218 23.61 9.06 8.93
C GLY A 218 23.20 9.08 10.40
#